data_AF-A0A7H4N625-F1
#
_entry.id   AF-A0A7H4N625-F1
#
_cell.length_a   1.000
_cell.length_b   1.000
_cell.length_c   1.000
_cell.angle_alpha   90.00
_cell.angle_beta   90.00
_cell.angle_gamma   90.00
#
_symmetry.space_group_name_H-M   'P 1'
#
loop_
_entity.id
_entity.type
_entity.pdbx_description
1 polymer ?
#
loop_
_entity_poly.entity_id
_entity_poly.type
_entity_poly.pdbx_seq_one_letter_code
_entity_poly.pdbx_strand_id
1 'polypeptide(L)' 'MLDKIDRKLLSLLQTDCTLSLQALADAVNLTTTPCWKAPEAAGR' A
#
# COMPACT_ATOMS: atom_id res chain seq x y z
N MET A 1 -13.80 7.40 -6.72
CA MET A 1 -13.16 6.80 -7.91
C MET A 1 -12.08 5.86 -7.37
N LEU A 2 -12.22 4.54 -7.55
CA LEU A 2 -11.22 3.58 -7.06
C LEU A 2 -9.96 3.68 -7.90
N ASP A 3 -8.85 3.98 -7.24
CA ASP A 3 -7.56 4.10 -7.90
C ASP A 3 -7.06 2.73 -8.36
N LYS A 4 -6.07 2.71 -9.26
CA LYS A 4 -5.50 1.46 -9.77
C LYS A 4 -4.91 0.62 -8.64
N ILE A 5 -4.42 1.29 -7.59
CA ILE A 5 -3.92 0.66 -6.35
C ILE A 5 -5.04 -0.09 -5.62
N ASP A 6 -6.20 0.55 -5.40
CA ASP A 6 -7.32 -0.09 -4.70
C ASP A 6 -7.81 -1.34 -5.45
N ARG A 7 -7.86 -1.29 -6.78
CA ARG A 7 -8.26 -2.45 -7.61
C ARG A 7 -7.26 -3.59 -7.49
N LYS A 8 -5.97 -3.28 -7.42
CA LYS A 8 -4.90 -4.28 -7.26
C LYS A 8 -4.91 -4.89 -5.86
N LEU A 9 -5.15 -4.07 -4.84
CA LEU A 9 -5.32 -4.51 -3.45
C LEU A 9 -6.53 -5.45 -3.30
N LEU A 10 -7.68 -5.06 -3.87
CA LEU A 10 -8.88 -5.90 -3.88
C LEU A 10 -8.63 -7.21 -4.62
N SER A 11 -7.92 -7.21 -5.74
CA SER A 11 -7.58 -8.43 -6.48
C SER A 11 -6.68 -9.37 -5.67
N LEU A 12 -5.72 -8.82 -4.91
CA LEU A 12 -4.83 -9.59 -4.04
C LEU A 12 -5.60 -10.19 -2.86
N LEU A 13 -6.44 -9.39 -2.19
CA LEU A 13 -7.30 -9.84 -1.12
C LEU A 13 -8.31 -10.89 -1.59
N GLN A 14 -8.90 -10.72 -2.78
CA GLN A 14 -9.82 -11.69 -3.36
C GLN A 14 -9.14 -13.02 -3.71
N THR A 15 -7.85 -12.99 -4.04
CA THR A 15 -7.07 -14.20 -4.33
C THR A 15 -6.63 -14.87 -3.03
N ASP A 16 -6.16 -14.09 -2.05
CA ASP A 16 -5.60 -14.58 -0.81
C ASP A 16 -5.92 -13.62 0.34
N CYS A 17 -7.01 -13.92 1.06
CA CYS A 17 -7.43 -13.18 2.25
C CYS A 17 -6.49 -13.36 3.45
N THR A 18 -5.47 -14.22 3.35
CA THR A 18 -4.50 -14.48 4.41
C THR A 18 -3.35 -13.49 4.43
N LEU A 19 -3.23 -12.65 3.40
CA LEU A 19 -2.15 -11.67 3.26
C LEU A 19 -2.21 -10.59 4.33
N SER A 20 -1.07 -10.37 4.97
CA SER A 20 -0.88 -9.28 5.93
C SER A 20 -0.75 -7.93 5.23
N LEU A 21 -1.08 -6.85 5.95
CA LEU A 21 -1.02 -5.47 5.45
C LEU A 21 0.34 -5.10 4.85
N GLN A 22 1.44 -5.64 5.38
CA GLN A 22 2.79 -5.46 4.83
C GLN A 22 2.96 -6.12 3.46
N ALA A 23 2.49 -7.35 3.28
CA ALA A 23 2.56 -8.07 2.00
C ALA A 23 1.70 -7.38 0.94
N LEU A 24 0.54 -6.86 1.35
CA LEU A 24 -0.31 -6.06 0.49
C LEU A 24 0.38 -4.75 0.06
N ALA A 25 1.04 -4.05 0.98
CA ALA A 25 1.79 -2.81 0.70
C ALA A 25 2.99 -3.04 -0.22
N ASP A 26 3.71 -4.14 -0.02
CA ASP A 26 4.83 -4.58 -0.87
C ASP A 26 4.36 -4.91 -2.30
N ALA A 27 3.27 -5.68 -2.42
CA ALA A 27 2.72 -6.09 -3.71
C ALA A 27 2.18 -4.93 -4.57
N VAL A 28 1.72 -3.85 -3.93
CA VAL A 28 1.32 -2.62 -4.64
C VAL A 28 2.47 -1.61 -4.80
N ASN A 29 3.69 -1.99 -4.42
CA ASN A 29 4.90 -1.16 -4.50
C ASN A 29 4.68 0.25 -3.93
N LEU A 30 3.88 0.32 -2.85
CA LEU A 30 3.76 1.53 -2.05
C LEU A 30 5.07 1.64 -1.27
N THR A 31 6.10 2.20 -1.90
CA THR A 31 7.25 2.74 -1.19
C THR A 31 6.68 3.56 -0.05
N THR A 32 7.08 3.21 1.16
CA THR A 32 6.62 3.76 2.44
C THR A 32 7.00 5.21 2.67
N THR A 33 7.11 6.00 1.60
CA THR A 33 6.88 7.44 1.67
C THR A 33 5.39 7.65 1.45
N PRO A 34 4.56 7.64 2.51
CA PRO A 34 3.18 8.07 2.36
C PRO A 34 3.20 9.50 1.81
N CYS A 35 2.86 9.66 0.53
CA CYS A 35 2.71 10.97 -0.11
C CYS A 35 1.57 11.81 0.52
N TRP A 36 0.82 11.22 1.45
CA TRP A 36 -0.22 11.86 2.27
C TRP A 36 0.26 12.27 3.67
N LYS A 37 1.46 11.84 4.11
CA LYS A 37 2.07 12.27 5.37
C LYS A 37 3.28 13.14 5.02
N ALA A 38 3.20 14.41 5.40
CA ALA A 38 4.24 15.41 5.23
C ALA A 38 5.65 14.84 5.51
N PRO A 39 6.69 15.20 4.73
CA PRO A 39 8.07 14.94 5.09
C PRO A 39 8.49 15.82 6.28
N GLU A 40 7.96 15.53 7.46
CA GLU A 40 8.50 16.00 8.74
C GLU A 40 8.94 14.75 9.52
N ALA A 41 10.08 14.19 9.13
CA ALA A 41 10.94 13.33 9.96
C ALA A 41 12.09 12.76 9.11
N ALA A 42 12.87 13.62 8.46
CA ALA A 42 14.27 13.34 8.24
C ALA A 42 15.02 13.99 9.40
N GLY A 43 15.05 13.28 10.54
CA GLY A 43 15.92 13.62 11.65
C GLY A 43 17.36 13.32 11.27
N ARG A 44 18.00 14.26 10.58
CA ARG A 44 19.42 14.62 10.76
C ARG A 44 19.69 15.99 10.16
#